data_AF-C4WSH3-F1
#
_entry.id   AF-C4WSH3-F1
#
_cell.length_a   1.000
_cell.length_b   1.000
_cell.length_c   1.000
_cell.angle_alpha   90.00
_cell.angle_beta   90.00
_cell.angle_gamma   90.00
#
_symmetry.space_group_name_H-M   'P 1'
#
loop_
_entity.id
_entity.type
_entity.pdbx_description
1 polymer ?
#
loop_
_entity_poly.entity_id
_entity_poly.type
_entity_poly.pdbx_seq_one_letter_code
_entity_poly.pdbx_strand_id
1 'polypeptide(L)'
;MLTYIDFHLKYTLTVIGVLSLIARPFINRSEVFKIAFISAIAFVYTTPWDNYVIYSDAWNYPLDRVLATIGYVPIEEYMFFIIQTVLTSLWALLCVRWSTPCLNFNYDKRSYQLIRWVPITILAIVTIVGYKLVIPGQGTFYLGCILCWVSPVIIFLWYGAGNFFVKK
;
A
#
# COMPACT_ATOMS: atom_id res chain seq x y z
N MET A 1 13.61 8.62 24.33
CA MET A 1 12.32 8.56 23.62
C MET A 1 12.65 8.45 22.13
N LEU A 2 12.02 7.55 21.37
CA LEU A 2 12.46 7.14 20.03
C LEU A 2 12.07 8.21 18.99
N THR A 3 12.96 8.56 18.05
CA THR A 3 12.63 9.46 16.92
C THR A 3 12.07 8.67 15.74
N TYR A 4 11.46 9.35 14.75
CA TYR A 4 10.95 8.63 13.57
C TYR A 4 12.09 7.98 12.77
N ILE A 5 13.24 8.64 12.66
CA ILE A 5 14.41 8.05 12.01
C ILE A 5 14.95 6.82 12.77
N ASP A 6 14.95 6.85 14.12
CA ASP A 6 15.34 5.68 14.93
C ASP A 6 14.40 4.49 14.67
N PHE A 7 13.10 4.75 14.46
CA PHE A 7 12.14 3.72 14.12
C PHE A 7 12.50 3.06 12.80
N HIS A 8 12.84 3.88 11.80
CA HIS A 8 13.25 3.35 10.50
C HIS A 8 14.50 2.48 10.60
N LEU A 9 15.55 3.00 11.22
CA LEU A 9 16.82 2.32 11.36
C LEU A 9 16.67 0.99 12.11
N LYS A 10 15.97 1.00 13.25
CA LYS A 10 15.90 -0.16 14.14
C LYS A 10 14.93 -1.23 13.65
N TYR A 11 13.76 -0.84 13.17
CA TYR A 11 12.67 -1.78 12.90
C TYR A 11 12.48 -2.06 11.41
N THR A 12 12.48 -1.03 10.56
CA THR A 12 12.15 -1.23 9.14
C THR A 12 13.37 -1.61 8.30
N LEU A 13 14.47 -0.87 8.39
CA LEU A 13 15.67 -1.09 7.61
C LEU A 13 16.42 -2.35 8.05
N THR A 14 16.42 -2.67 9.34
CA THR A 14 16.93 -3.96 9.84
C THR A 14 16.20 -5.14 9.19
N VAL A 15 14.87 -5.10 9.15
CA VAL A 15 14.06 -6.16 8.53
C VAL A 15 14.31 -6.23 7.03
N ILE A 16 14.39 -5.08 6.33
CA ILE A 16 14.75 -5.03 4.92
C ILE A 16 16.14 -5.63 4.68
N GLY A 17 17.12 -5.36 5.55
CA GLY A 17 18.45 -5.95 5.46
C GLY A 17 18.42 -7.47 5.54
N VAL A 18 17.71 -8.02 6.52
CA VAL A 18 17.51 -9.47 6.67
C VAL A 18 16.79 -10.07 5.45
N LEU A 19 15.67 -9.47 5.03
CA LEU A 19 14.91 -9.93 3.86
C LEU A 19 15.75 -9.86 2.58
N SER A 20 16.56 -8.82 2.41
CA SER A 20 17.43 -8.66 1.24
C SER A 20 18.53 -9.73 1.20
N LEU A 21 19.09 -10.11 2.36
CA LEU A 21 20.05 -11.20 2.45
C LEU A 21 19.42 -12.55 2.08
N ILE A 22 18.21 -12.83 2.58
CA ILE A 22 17.46 -14.06 2.26
C ILE A 22 17.04 -14.09 0.79
N ALA A 23 16.55 -12.97 0.27
CA ALA A 23 16.07 -12.84 -1.10
C ALA A 23 17.19 -12.68 -2.13
N ARG A 24 18.44 -12.45 -1.71
CA ARG A 24 19.61 -12.18 -2.56
C ARG A 24 19.74 -13.13 -3.77
N PRO A 25 19.54 -14.46 -3.65
CA PRO A 25 19.67 -15.37 -4.80
C PRO A 25 18.58 -15.18 -5.86
N PHE A 26 17.49 -14.48 -5.53
CA PHE A 26 16.29 -14.31 -6.37
C PHE A 26 16.16 -12.90 -6.95
N ILE A 27 16.91 -11.93 -6.42
CA ILE A 27 16.90 -10.55 -6.90
C ILE A 27 17.70 -10.46 -8.20
N ASN A 28 17.00 -10.13 -9.29
CA ASN A 28 17.60 -9.82 -10.58
C ASN A 28 17.21 -8.40 -11.03
N ARG A 29 17.70 -7.94 -12.18
CA ARG A 29 17.40 -6.59 -12.70
C ARG A 29 15.90 -6.34 -12.87
N SER A 30 15.13 -7.35 -13.26
CA SER A 30 13.67 -7.27 -13.38
C SER A 30 13.01 -7.06 -12.02
N GLU A 31 13.41 -7.80 -10.98
CA GLU A 31 12.87 -7.61 -9.62
C GLU A 31 13.22 -6.23 -9.06
N VAL A 32 14.45 -5.76 -9.25
CA VAL A 32 14.85 -4.40 -8.86
C VAL A 32 13.97 -3.36 -9.55
N PHE A 33 13.74 -3.50 -10.85
CA PHE A 33 12.87 -2.59 -11.60
C PHE A 33 11.42 -2.62 -11.08
N LYS A 34 10.84 -3.81 -10.84
CA LYS A 34 9.48 -3.94 -10.29
C LYS A 34 9.34 -3.25 -8.94
N ILE A 35 10.29 -3.47 -8.03
CA ILE A 35 10.30 -2.88 -6.68
C ILE A 35 10.45 -1.36 -6.77
N ALA A 36 11.37 -0.86 -7.60
CA ALA A 36 11.55 0.57 -7.80
C ALA A 36 10.30 1.23 -8.42
N PHE A 37 9.69 0.58 -9.41
CA PHE A 37 8.50 1.06 -10.09
C PHE A 37 7.30 1.14 -9.16
N ILE A 38 7.01 0.08 -8.39
CA ILE A 38 5.89 0.11 -7.44
C ILE A 38 6.13 1.08 -6.28
N SER A 39 7.39 1.26 -5.85
CA SER A 39 7.75 2.27 -4.84
C SER A 39 7.50 3.69 -5.34
N ALA A 40 7.83 3.98 -6.60
CA ALA A 40 7.55 5.28 -7.22
C ALA A 40 6.03 5.54 -7.32
N ILE A 41 5.25 4.53 -7.73
CA ILE A 41 3.79 4.63 -7.76
C ILE A 41 3.24 4.89 -6.35
N ALA A 42 3.66 4.11 -5.36
CA ALA A 42 3.21 4.26 -3.98
C ALA A 42 3.53 5.66 -3.44
N PHE A 43 4.73 6.18 -3.71
CA PHE A 43 5.11 7.53 -3.34
C PHE A 43 4.20 8.59 -3.96
N VAL A 44 4.06 8.58 -5.28
CA VAL A 44 3.27 9.59 -6.01
C VAL A 44 1.78 9.51 -5.64
N TYR A 45 1.26 8.29 -5.48
CA TYR A 45 -0.15 8.08 -5.17
C TYR A 45 -0.50 8.40 -3.72
N THR A 46 0.38 8.13 -2.75
CA THR A 46 0.07 8.36 -1.32
C THR A 46 0.36 9.80 -0.88
N THR A 47 1.33 10.48 -1.51
CA THR A 47 1.71 11.86 -1.18
C THR A 47 0.54 12.85 -1.05
N PRO A 48 -0.38 12.98 -2.03
CA PRO A 48 -1.45 13.97 -1.93
C PRO A 48 -2.47 13.64 -0.83
N TRP A 49 -2.72 12.35 -0.59
CA TRP A 49 -3.63 11.91 0.47
C TRP A 49 -3.08 12.23 1.85
N ASP A 50 -1.81 11.91 2.08
CA ASP A 50 -1.20 12.08 3.40
C ASP A 50 -1.09 13.56 3.77
N ASN A 51 -0.72 14.40 2.79
CA ASN A 51 -0.75 15.86 2.97
C ASN A 51 -2.16 16.38 3.26
N TYR A 52 -3.20 15.84 2.61
CA TYR A 52 -4.59 16.26 2.83
C TYR A 52 -5.09 15.88 4.24
N VAL A 53 -4.73 14.69 4.72
CA VAL A 53 -5.09 14.20 6.05
C VAL A 53 -4.47 15.07 7.15
N ILE A 54 -3.17 15.38 7.04
CA ILE A 54 -2.48 16.24 8.02
C ILE A 54 -2.98 17.68 7.92
N TYR A 55 -3.16 18.21 6.71
CA TYR A 55 -3.72 19.55 6.50
C TYR A 55 -5.10 19.72 7.15
N SER A 56 -5.88 18.64 7.21
CA SER A 56 -7.24 18.64 7.80
C SER A 56 -7.23 18.33 9.30
N ASP A 57 -6.07 18.37 9.97
CA ASP A 57 -5.86 18.12 11.41
C ASP A 57 -6.36 16.74 11.89
N ALA A 58 -6.48 15.78 10.99
CA ALA A 58 -6.92 14.43 11.34
C ALA A 58 -5.81 13.60 11.97
N TRP A 59 -4.55 13.96 11.69
CA TRP A 59 -3.35 13.34 12.24
C TRP A 59 -2.24 14.38 12.31
N ASN A 60 -1.37 14.28 13.32
CA ASN A 60 -0.28 15.23 13.53
C ASN A 60 0.97 14.53 14.10
N TYR A 61 2.14 15.08 13.80
CA TYR A 61 3.42 14.57 14.29
C TYR A 61 4.03 15.52 15.33
N PRO A 62 4.57 15.01 16.44
CA PRO A 62 5.30 15.85 17.39
C PRO A 62 6.57 16.41 16.74
N LEU A 63 6.77 17.73 16.84
CA LEU A 63 7.91 18.43 16.23
C LEU A 63 9.26 17.97 16.78
N ASP A 64 9.31 17.45 18.01
CA ASP A 64 10.52 16.92 18.64
C ASP A 64 10.95 15.53 18.11
N ARG A 65 10.15 14.93 17.21
CA ARG A 65 10.34 13.56 16.70
C ARG A 65 10.69 13.48 15.22
N VAL A 66 10.63 14.62 14.53
CA VAL A 66 10.72 14.76 13.08
C VAL A 66 11.90 15.68 12.73
N LEU A 67 12.66 15.33 11.71
CA LEU A 67 13.83 16.07 11.23
C LEU A 67 13.44 17.31 10.43
N ALA A 68 12.50 17.16 9.50
CA ALA A 68 12.01 18.23 8.64
C ALA A 68 10.64 17.88 8.06
N THR A 69 9.88 18.89 7.66
CA THR A 69 8.59 18.73 6.97
C THR A 69 8.68 19.28 5.55
N ILE A 70 8.07 18.58 4.60
CA ILE A 70 7.89 19.04 3.21
C ILE A 70 6.41 19.05 2.91
N GLY A 71 5.86 20.24 2.66
CA GLY A 71 4.40 20.44 2.69
C GLY A 71 3.90 20.35 4.12
N TYR A 72 3.00 19.40 4.39
CA TYR A 72 2.46 19.13 5.72
C TYR A 72 3.06 17.88 6.37
N VAL A 73 3.76 17.06 5.58
CA VAL A 73 4.20 15.72 5.96
C VAL A 73 5.69 15.70 6.32
N PRO A 74 6.10 14.98 7.38
CA PRO A 74 7.51 14.73 7.71
C PRO A 74 8.30 14.07 6.57
N ILE A 75 9.58 14.41 6.42
CA ILE A 75 10.47 13.75 5.43
C ILE A 75 10.56 12.24 5.66
N GLU A 76 10.47 11.81 6.91
CA GLU A 76 10.50 10.41 7.32
C GLU A 76 9.26 9.64 6.84
N GLU A 77 8.10 10.28 6.75
CA GLU A 77 6.88 9.63 6.24
C GLU A 77 6.99 9.37 4.73
N TYR A 78 7.58 10.31 3.99
CA TYR A 78 7.95 10.09 2.59
C TYR A 78 8.95 8.93 2.43
N MET A 79 9.91 8.80 3.36
CA MET A 79 10.80 7.63 3.41
C MET A 79 10.02 6.36 3.73
N PHE A 80 9.05 6.42 4.65
CA PHE A 80 8.19 5.30 5.02
C PHE A 80 7.47 4.74 3.81
N PHE A 81 6.92 5.56 2.92
CA PHE A 81 6.25 5.08 1.70
C PHE A 81 7.16 4.17 0.87
N ILE A 82 8.43 4.56 0.70
CA ILE A 82 9.41 3.77 -0.07
C ILE A 82 9.87 2.54 0.72
N ILE A 83 10.29 2.74 1.96
CA ILE A 83 10.81 1.68 2.84
C ILE A 83 9.78 0.57 3.01
N GLN A 84 8.53 0.93 3.32
CA GLN A 84 7.45 -0.03 3.51
C GLN A 84 7.12 -0.78 2.21
N THR A 85 7.16 -0.08 1.07
CA THR A 85 6.94 -0.71 -0.24
C THR A 85 8.07 -1.70 -0.59
N VAL A 86 9.33 -1.36 -0.30
CA VAL A 86 10.47 -2.26 -0.48
C VAL A 86 10.34 -3.48 0.44
N LEU A 87 10.05 -3.27 1.72
CA LEU A 87 9.89 -4.35 2.71
C LEU A 87 8.80 -5.33 2.26
N THR A 88 7.62 -4.83 1.95
CA THR A 88 6.48 -5.64 1.49
C THR A 88 6.75 -6.33 0.18
N SER A 89 7.48 -5.70 -0.75
CA SER A 89 7.84 -6.33 -2.02
C SER A 89 8.85 -7.47 -1.86
N LEU A 90 9.87 -7.29 -1.00
CA LEU A 90 10.82 -8.36 -0.68
C LEU A 90 10.11 -9.54 0.01
N TRP A 91 9.20 -9.24 0.94
CA TRP A 91 8.37 -10.26 1.57
C TRP A 91 7.50 -11.00 0.56
N ALA A 92 6.80 -10.26 -0.31
CA ALA A 92 5.96 -10.83 -1.36
C ALA A 92 6.75 -11.70 -2.34
N LEU A 93 7.97 -11.29 -2.71
CA LEU A 93 8.88 -12.10 -3.53
C LEU A 93 9.14 -13.46 -2.90
N LEU A 94 9.41 -13.51 -1.59
CA LEU A 94 9.64 -14.76 -0.88
C LEU A 94 8.36 -15.60 -0.78
N CYS A 95 7.20 -15.01 -0.50
CA CYS A 95 5.95 -15.76 -0.35
C CYS A 95 5.40 -16.29 -1.67
N VAL A 96 5.51 -15.52 -2.76
CA VAL A 96 4.75 -15.75 -3.99
C VAL A 96 5.59 -16.39 -5.10
N ARG A 97 6.94 -16.33 -5.04
CA ARG A 97 7.79 -16.85 -6.13
C ARG A 97 7.56 -18.32 -6.52
N TRP A 98 7.14 -19.16 -5.58
CA TRP A 98 6.85 -20.59 -5.82
C TRP A 98 5.39 -20.84 -6.16
N SER A 99 4.55 -19.82 -6.08
CA SER A 99 3.22 -19.88 -6.68
C SER A 99 3.41 -19.67 -8.17
N THR A 100 3.03 -20.68 -8.97
CA THR A 100 2.96 -20.51 -10.41
C THR A 100 2.07 -19.29 -10.70
N PRO A 101 2.44 -18.43 -11.68
CA PRO A 101 1.52 -17.42 -12.17
C PRO A 101 0.25 -18.17 -12.51
N CYS A 102 -0.76 -17.87 -11.74
CA CYS A 102 -2.16 -18.16 -11.89
C CYS A 102 -2.67 -18.29 -13.34
N LEU A 103 -2.24 -19.33 -14.04
CA LEU A 103 -2.81 -19.78 -15.30
C LEU A 103 -4.03 -20.68 -15.06
N ASN A 104 -4.54 -20.70 -13.83
CA ASN A 104 -5.78 -21.39 -13.52
C ASN A 104 -6.96 -20.50 -13.92
N PHE A 105 -7.24 -20.50 -15.22
CA PHE A 105 -8.43 -19.86 -15.74
C PHE A 105 -9.65 -20.56 -15.17
N ASN A 106 -10.54 -19.79 -14.53
CA ASN A 106 -11.84 -20.33 -14.20
C ASN A 106 -12.64 -20.48 -15.49
N TYR A 107 -12.75 -21.72 -15.99
CA TYR A 107 -13.47 -22.03 -17.23
C TYR A 107 -14.98 -21.75 -17.12
N ASP A 108 -15.53 -21.74 -15.90
CA ASP A 108 -16.92 -21.33 -15.69
C ASP A 108 -17.07 -19.80 -15.72
N LYS A 109 -17.74 -19.32 -16.78
CA LYS A 109 -18.04 -17.90 -17.01
C LYS A 109 -18.81 -17.27 -15.85
N ARG A 110 -19.73 -18.00 -15.21
CA ARG A 110 -20.56 -17.46 -14.13
C ARG A 110 -19.70 -17.22 -12.87
N SER A 111 -18.95 -18.22 -12.45
CA SER A 111 -18.04 -18.09 -11.31
C SER A 111 -16.97 -17.02 -11.55
N TYR A 112 -16.41 -16.94 -12.77
CA TYR A 112 -15.48 -15.88 -13.16
C TYR A 112 -16.08 -14.47 -13.01
N GLN A 113 -17.31 -14.27 -13.50
CA GLN A 113 -17.98 -12.98 -13.38
C GLN A 113 -18.30 -12.63 -11.93
N LEU A 114 -18.72 -13.60 -11.10
CA LEU A 114 -19.01 -13.35 -9.69
C LEU A 114 -17.75 -13.00 -8.90
N ILE A 115 -16.66 -13.77 -9.07
CA ILE A 115 -15.38 -13.53 -8.39
C ILE A 115 -14.82 -12.15 -8.76
N ARG A 116 -14.98 -11.72 -10.01
CA ARG A 116 -14.55 -10.39 -10.43
C ARG A 116 -15.47 -9.30 -9.89
N TRP A 117 -16.77 -9.38 -10.18
CA TRP A 117 -17.67 -8.23 -10.02
C TRP A 117 -18.23 -8.06 -8.62
N VAL A 118 -18.38 -9.13 -7.82
CA VAL A 118 -18.89 -8.99 -6.44
C VAL A 118 -17.94 -8.16 -5.57
N PRO A 119 -16.63 -8.46 -5.47
CA PRO A 119 -15.71 -7.65 -4.66
C PRO A 119 -15.57 -6.23 -5.21
N ILE A 120 -15.53 -6.05 -6.53
CA ILE A 120 -15.48 -4.71 -7.15
C ILE A 120 -16.71 -3.88 -6.76
N THR A 121 -17.90 -4.47 -6.79
CA THR A 121 -19.14 -3.75 -6.43
C THR A 121 -19.15 -3.36 -4.96
N ILE A 122 -18.75 -4.27 -4.07
CA ILE A 122 -18.62 -4.00 -2.63
C ILE A 122 -17.62 -2.85 -2.40
N LEU A 123 -16.43 -2.91 -3.00
CA LEU A 123 -15.42 -1.87 -2.87
C LEU A 123 -15.85 -0.54 -3.47
N ALA A 124 -16.62 -0.54 -4.57
CA ALA A 124 -17.18 0.68 -5.14
C ALA A 124 -18.16 1.35 -4.17
N ILE A 125 -19.02 0.56 -3.51
CA ILE A 125 -19.92 1.05 -2.45
C ILE A 125 -19.10 1.61 -1.29
N VAL A 126 -18.05 0.89 -0.85
CA VAL A 126 -17.14 1.36 0.22
C VAL A 126 -16.46 2.67 -0.17
N THR A 127 -16.08 2.85 -1.43
CA THR A 127 -15.50 4.10 -1.93
C THR A 127 -16.49 5.26 -1.81
N ILE A 128 -17.75 5.05 -2.24
CA ILE A 128 -18.81 6.06 -2.18
C ILE A 128 -19.15 6.41 -0.72
N VAL A 129 -19.26 5.40 0.16
CA VAL A 129 -19.49 5.60 1.59
C VAL A 129 -18.31 6.34 2.20
N GLY A 130 -17.07 5.93 1.90
CA GLY A 130 -15.86 6.60 2.34
C GLY A 130 -15.86 8.08 1.97
N TYR A 131 -16.16 8.41 0.71
CA TYR A 131 -16.25 9.78 0.23
C TYR A 131 -17.28 10.62 1.00
N LYS A 132 -18.46 10.06 1.32
CA LYS A 132 -19.48 10.75 2.13
C LYS A 132 -19.04 11.02 3.57
N LEU A 133 -18.08 10.24 4.09
CA LEU A 133 -17.53 10.41 5.43
C LEU A 133 -16.35 11.41 5.47
N VAL A 134 -15.83 11.85 4.32
CA VAL A 134 -14.75 12.85 4.23
C VAL A 134 -15.32 14.26 4.48
N ILE A 135 -15.70 14.51 5.73
CA ILE A 135 -16.13 15.83 6.19
C ILE A 135 -15.14 16.31 7.25
N PRO A 136 -14.30 17.34 6.96
CA PRO A 136 -13.31 17.83 7.91
C PRO A 136 -13.93 18.19 9.27
N GLY A 137 -13.21 17.88 10.35
CA GLY A 137 -13.65 18.13 11.73
C GLY A 137 -14.58 17.06 12.33
N GLN A 138 -15.04 16.07 11.55
CA GLN A 138 -15.77 14.91 12.10
C GLN A 138 -14.83 13.77 12.48
N GLY A 139 -15.15 13.01 13.53
CA GLY A 139 -14.36 11.82 13.93
C GLY A 139 -14.33 10.70 12.89
N THR A 140 -15.23 10.71 11.91
CA THR A 140 -15.29 9.78 10.78
C THR A 140 -14.38 10.16 9.62
N PHE A 141 -13.82 11.38 9.62
CA PHE A 141 -13.03 11.93 8.50
C PHE A 141 -11.86 11.02 8.11
N TYR A 142 -11.05 10.60 9.09
CA TYR A 142 -9.86 9.78 8.84
C TYR A 142 -10.22 8.42 8.24
N LEU A 143 -11.27 7.78 8.77
CA LEU A 143 -11.80 6.53 8.22
C LEU A 143 -12.31 6.74 6.79
N GLY A 144 -13.07 7.82 6.54
CA GLY A 144 -13.54 8.17 5.21
C GLY A 144 -12.41 8.30 4.19
N CYS A 145 -11.33 9.00 4.57
CA CYS A 145 -10.14 9.18 3.77
C CYS A 145 -9.47 7.83 3.44
N ILE A 146 -9.35 6.91 4.40
CA ILE A 146 -8.80 5.57 4.14
C ILE A 146 -9.68 4.82 3.15
N LEU A 147 -10.98 4.75 3.41
CA LEU A 147 -11.92 3.96 2.62
C LEU A 147 -12.00 4.46 1.16
N CYS A 148 -12.08 5.77 0.95
CA CYS A 148 -12.16 6.33 -0.40
C CYS A 148 -10.84 6.27 -1.16
N TRP A 149 -9.69 6.26 -0.47
CA TRP A 149 -8.38 6.28 -1.12
C TRP A 149 -7.85 4.89 -1.47
N VAL A 150 -8.03 3.93 -0.56
CA VAL A 150 -7.50 2.56 -0.70
C VAL A 150 -8.37 1.71 -1.63
N SER A 151 -9.70 1.85 -1.54
CA SER A 151 -10.64 1.00 -2.27
C SER A 151 -10.46 1.05 -3.80
N PRO A 152 -10.26 2.21 -4.46
CA PRO A 152 -9.99 2.27 -5.89
C PRO A 152 -8.74 1.50 -6.33
N VAL A 153 -7.68 1.52 -5.51
CA VAL A 153 -6.46 0.76 -5.78
C VAL A 153 -6.74 -0.74 -5.73
N ILE A 154 -7.47 -1.20 -4.72
CA ILE A 154 -7.84 -2.62 -4.60
C ILE A 154 -8.76 -3.03 -5.75
N ILE A 155 -9.70 -2.19 -6.17
CA ILE A 155 -10.55 -2.45 -7.35
C ILE A 155 -9.69 -2.65 -8.60
N PHE A 156 -8.73 -1.76 -8.84
CA PHE A 156 -7.83 -1.86 -9.99
C PHE A 156 -7.01 -3.17 -9.97
N LEU A 157 -6.40 -3.48 -8.82
CA LEU A 157 -5.63 -4.71 -8.64
C LEU A 157 -6.52 -5.97 -8.77
N TRP A 158 -7.73 -5.94 -8.22
CA TRP A 158 -8.68 -7.06 -8.29
C TRP A 158 -9.24 -7.28 -9.69
N TYR A 159 -9.45 -6.21 -10.46
CA TYR A 159 -9.89 -6.33 -11.84
C TYR A 159 -8.85 -7.11 -12.68
N GLY A 160 -7.57 -6.76 -12.51
CA GLY A 160 -6.45 -7.40 -13.18
C GLY A 160 -6.16 -8.81 -12.67
N ALA A 161 -6.23 -9.02 -11.35
CA ALA A 161 -5.69 -10.23 -10.72
C ALA A 161 -6.66 -11.03 -9.82
N GLY A 162 -7.87 -10.57 -9.53
CA GLY A 162 -8.77 -11.19 -8.56
C GLY A 162 -9.16 -12.63 -8.89
N ASN A 163 -9.33 -12.95 -10.18
CA ASN A 163 -9.69 -14.29 -10.64
C ASN A 163 -8.61 -15.35 -10.41
N PHE A 164 -7.40 -14.91 -10.09
CA PHE A 164 -6.24 -15.78 -9.89
C PHE A 164 -6.12 -16.30 -8.45
N PHE A 165 -6.81 -15.68 -7.49
CA PHE A 165 -6.70 -16.02 -6.07
C PHE A 165 -7.64 -17.15 -5.62
N VAL A 166 -8.72 -17.43 -6.36
CA VAL A 166 -9.84 -18.28 -5.87
C VAL A 166 -9.67 -19.78 -6.17
N LYS A 167 -8.60 -20.19 -6.86
CA LYS A 167 -8.29 -21.61 -7.12
C LYS A 167 -6.87 -22.01 -6.71
N LYS A 168 -6.59 -21.92 -5.41
CA LYS A 168 -5.59 -22.78 -4.76
C LYS A 168 -6.31 -23.95 -4.10
#